data_AF-H2KP66-F1
#
_entry.id   AF-H2KP66-F1
#
_cell.length_a   1.000
_cell.length_b   1.000
_cell.length_c   1.000
_cell.angle_alpha   90.00
_cell.angle_beta   90.00
_cell.angle_gamma   90.00
#
_symmetry.space_group_name_H-M   'P 1'
#
loop_
_entity.id
_entity.type
_entity.pdbx_description
1 polymer ?
#
loop_
_entity_poly.entity_id
_entity_poly.type
_entity_poly.pdbx_seq_one_letter_code
_entity_poly.pdbx_strand_id
1 'polypeptide(L)'
;MSAGLRVLVGCKRVIDYAVKIRVRPDATGVVTEGVKHSMNPFDEIAVEEAIRMREKQLAADILAFNCGSSKGQDVLRVALAMGADRAIQVEVDDPVSQKLEPLHVAELMEKIVNDEKVNTILVLSIVIETFRMCPKTS
;
A
#
# COMPACT_ATOMS: atom_id res chain seq x y z
N MET A 1 24.48 16.44 -5.56
CA MET A 1 23.13 16.69 -5.00
C MET A 1 22.75 15.45 -4.23
N SER A 2 22.57 15.53 -2.92
CA SER A 2 22.00 14.42 -2.15
C SER A 2 20.53 14.31 -2.57
N ALA A 3 20.24 13.47 -3.54
CA ALA A 3 18.87 13.21 -3.96
C ALA A 3 18.18 12.46 -2.82
N GLY A 4 17.32 13.14 -2.06
CA GLY A 4 16.57 12.49 -0.98
C GLY A 4 15.77 11.31 -1.52
N LEU A 5 15.55 10.31 -0.67
CA LEU A 5 14.91 9.05 -1.03
C LEU A 5 13.49 9.30 -1.54
N ARG A 6 13.12 8.63 -2.64
CA ARG A 6 11.73 8.50 -3.06
C ARG A 6 11.16 7.25 -2.41
N VAL A 7 10.15 7.42 -1.57
CA VAL A 7 9.58 6.37 -0.74
C VAL A 7 8.23 5.96 -1.29
N LEU A 8 8.04 4.66 -1.56
CA LEU A 8 6.76 4.08 -1.94
C LEU A 8 6.14 3.37 -0.73
N VAL A 9 4.91 3.70 -0.38
CA VAL A 9 4.20 3.13 0.77
C VAL A 9 2.94 2.38 0.31
N GLY A 10 2.89 1.07 0.58
CA GLY A 10 1.71 0.25 0.27
C GLY A 10 0.59 0.49 1.29
N CYS A 11 -0.61 0.81 0.81
CA CYS A 11 -1.81 1.07 1.60
C CYS A 11 -2.92 0.10 1.20
N LYS A 12 -3.18 -0.91 2.04
CA LYS A 12 -4.25 -1.89 1.80
C LYS A 12 -5.51 -1.53 2.58
N ARG A 13 -6.64 -1.64 1.88
CA ARG A 13 -7.98 -1.56 2.47
C ARG A 13 -8.40 -2.91 3.04
N VAL A 14 -8.65 -2.97 4.35
CA VAL A 14 -9.05 -4.19 5.05
C VAL A 14 -10.32 -3.96 5.87
N ILE A 15 -10.96 -5.04 6.32
CA ILE A 15 -12.06 -4.95 7.27
C ILE A 15 -11.51 -4.35 8.58
N ASP A 16 -12.24 -3.38 9.14
CA ASP A 16 -11.86 -2.71 10.38
C ASP A 16 -11.72 -3.75 11.51
N TYR A 17 -10.63 -3.66 12.27
CA TYR A 17 -10.30 -4.59 13.36
C TYR A 17 -11.35 -4.58 14.48
N ALA A 18 -12.14 -3.51 14.61
CA ALA A 18 -13.22 -3.41 15.58
C ALA A 18 -14.47 -4.22 15.19
N VAL A 19 -14.56 -4.70 13.93
CA VAL A 19 -15.71 -5.45 13.45
C VAL A 19 -15.53 -6.95 13.68
N LYS A 20 -16.53 -7.59 14.31
CA LYS A 20 -16.58 -9.06 14.39
C LYS A 20 -16.82 -9.65 13.00
N ILE A 21 -15.83 -10.37 12.51
CA ILE A 21 -15.89 -11.09 11.23
C ILE A 21 -17.01 -12.14 11.29
N ARG A 22 -17.91 -12.11 10.31
CA ARG A 22 -18.92 -13.14 10.10
C ARG A 22 -18.56 -13.94 8.85
N VAL A 23 -18.47 -15.26 8.99
CA VAL A 23 -18.28 -16.18 7.87
C VAL A 23 -19.62 -16.37 7.19
N ARG A 24 -19.64 -16.39 5.86
CA ARG A 24 -20.86 -16.69 5.09
C ARG A 24 -21.32 -18.13 5.39
N PRO A 25 -22.63 -18.40 5.41
CA PRO A 25 -23.16 -19.75 5.63
C PRO A 25 -22.68 -20.78 4.60
N ASP A 26 -22.26 -20.33 3.42
CA ASP A 26 -21.75 -21.15 2.31
C ASP A 26 -20.26 -21.51 2.43
N ALA A 27 -19.58 -21.08 3.51
CA ALA A 27 -18.15 -21.28 3.76
C ALA A 27 -17.21 -20.73 2.65
N THR A 28 -17.72 -19.88 1.75
CA THR A 28 -16.94 -19.33 0.62
C THR A 28 -16.14 -18.07 0.97
N GLY A 29 -16.33 -17.51 2.17
CA GLY A 29 -15.60 -16.34 2.63
C GLY A 29 -16.29 -15.58 3.75
N VAL A 30 -15.87 -14.33 3.94
CA VAL A 30 -16.40 -13.43 4.96
C VAL A 30 -17.43 -12.48 4.36
N VAL A 31 -18.40 -12.07 5.18
CA VAL A 31 -19.37 -11.04 4.78
C VAL A 31 -18.65 -9.68 4.74
N THR A 32 -18.59 -9.08 3.56
CA THR A 32 -17.97 -7.77 3.32
C THR A 32 -19.00 -6.66 3.08
N GLU A 33 -20.26 -7.02 2.84
CA GLU A 33 -21.36 -6.07 2.60
C GLU A 33 -21.79 -5.40 3.91
N GLY A 34 -21.88 -4.06 3.89
CA GLY A 34 -22.26 -3.26 5.06
C GLY A 34 -21.20 -3.23 6.18
N VAL A 35 -20.04 -3.85 5.99
CA VAL A 35 -18.95 -3.88 6.96
C VAL A 35 -18.06 -2.66 6.78
N LYS A 36 -17.72 -2.00 7.89
CA LYS A 36 -16.77 -0.88 7.89
C LYS A 36 -15.37 -1.40 7.50
N HIS A 37 -14.75 -0.70 6.57
CA HIS A 37 -13.37 -0.95 6.16
C HIS A 37 -12.51 0.24 6.56
N SER A 38 -11.23 -0.01 6.78
CA SER A 38 -10.24 1.00 7.12
C SER A 38 -8.92 0.71 6.40
N MET A 39 -7.98 1.64 6.52
CA MET A 39 -6.58 1.34 6.23
C MET A 39 -6.12 0.25 7.20
N ASN A 40 -5.26 -0.63 6.71
CA ASN A 40 -4.60 -1.60 7.55
C ASN A 40 -3.75 -0.87 8.60
N PRO A 41 -3.87 -1.17 9.91
CA PRO A 41 -3.11 -0.48 10.96
C PRO A 41 -1.59 -0.53 10.76
N PHE A 42 -1.08 -1.58 10.12
CA PHE A 42 0.33 -1.68 9.77
C PHE A 42 0.74 -0.70 8.68
N ASP A 43 -0.13 -0.45 7.71
CA ASP A 43 0.17 0.48 6.63
C ASP A 43 0.09 1.94 7.12
N GLU A 44 -0.75 2.25 8.11
CA GLU A 44 -0.76 3.55 8.80
C GLU A 44 0.61 3.84 9.45
N ILE A 45 1.22 2.83 10.09
CA ILE A 45 2.57 2.95 10.67
C ILE A 45 3.63 3.14 9.58
N ALA A 46 3.48 2.49 8.42
CA ALA A 46 4.40 2.65 7.29
C ALA A 46 4.37 4.08 6.73
N VAL A 47 3.18 4.67 6.61
CA VAL A 47 3.00 6.07 6.20
C VAL A 47 3.65 7.01 7.22
N GLU A 48 3.41 6.79 8.51
CA GLU A 48 4.02 7.57 9.58
C GLU A 48 5.56 7.53 9.57
N GLU A 49 6.16 6.35 9.38
CA GLU A 49 7.63 6.26 9.33
C GLU A 49 8.20 6.93 8.06
N ALA A 50 7.50 6.85 6.92
CA ALA A 50 7.88 7.59 5.73
C ALA A 50 7.89 9.11 5.98
N ILE A 51 6.87 9.62 6.69
CA ILE A 51 6.77 11.03 7.08
C ILE A 51 7.94 11.42 7.99
N ARG A 52 8.28 10.60 8.99
CA ARG A 52 9.43 10.83 9.86
C ARG A 52 10.76 10.84 9.10
N MET A 53 10.91 9.99 8.08
CA MET A 53 12.10 10.02 7.22
C MET A 53 12.20 11.35 6.46
N ARG A 54 11.07 11.92 6.02
CA ARG A 54 11.03 13.24 5.39
C ARG A 54 11.33 14.37 6.37
N GLU A 55 10.84 14.30 7.60
CA GLU A 55 11.20 15.27 8.66
C GLU A 55 12.71 15.27 8.97
N LYS A 56 13.34 14.09 8.91
CA LYS A 56 14.81 13.93 9.02
C LYS A 56 15.56 14.31 7.74
N GLN A 57 14.88 14.83 6.73
CA GLN A 57 15.43 15.21 5.42
C GLN A 57 16.08 14.03 4.66
N LEU A 58 15.68 12.80 4.99
CA LEU A 58 16.14 11.58 4.31
C LEU A 58 15.28 11.26 3.09
N ALA A 59 13.98 11.53 3.16
CA ALA A 59 13.03 11.34 2.07
C ALA A 59 12.67 12.67 1.40
N ALA A 60 12.64 12.68 0.06
CA ALA A 60 12.26 13.83 -0.75
C ALA A 60 10.83 13.73 -1.32
N ASP A 61 10.29 12.52 -1.44
CA ASP A 61 8.97 12.27 -2.01
C ASP A 61 8.38 11.01 -1.37
N ILE A 62 7.10 11.08 -0.99
CA ILE A 62 6.33 9.97 -0.42
C ILE A 62 5.14 9.67 -1.34
N LEU A 63 5.18 8.50 -1.96
CA LEU A 63 4.18 8.00 -2.87
C LEU A 63 3.36 6.89 -2.21
N ALA A 64 2.07 7.14 -1.97
CA ALA A 64 1.15 6.11 -1.48
C ALA A 64 0.64 5.25 -2.65
N PHE A 65 0.59 3.93 -2.45
CA PHE A 65 0.17 2.97 -3.47
C PHE A 65 -0.94 2.06 -2.94
N ASN A 66 -1.98 1.86 -3.72
CA ASN A 66 -3.00 0.85 -3.47
C ASN A 66 -3.35 0.12 -4.78
N CYS A 67 -3.63 -1.17 -4.68
CA CYS A 67 -4.14 -2.00 -5.76
C CYS A 67 -5.43 -2.70 -5.32
N GLY A 68 -6.48 -2.55 -6.12
CA GLY A 68 -7.78 -3.16 -5.86
C GLY A 68 -8.91 -2.33 -6.46
N SER A 69 -10.12 -2.54 -5.96
CA SER A 69 -11.28 -1.81 -6.47
C SER A 69 -11.24 -0.32 -6.19
N SER A 70 -12.06 0.45 -6.90
CA SER A 70 -12.23 1.91 -6.72
C SER A 70 -12.50 2.34 -5.28
N LYS A 71 -13.06 1.44 -4.46
CA LYS A 71 -13.26 1.66 -3.02
C LYS A 71 -11.95 1.96 -2.29
N GLY A 72 -10.82 1.43 -2.75
CA GLY A 72 -9.48 1.67 -2.20
C GLY A 72 -8.98 3.11 -2.28
N GLN A 73 -9.67 4.00 -2.98
CA GLN A 73 -9.36 5.42 -2.95
C GLN A 73 -9.58 6.05 -1.56
N ASP A 74 -10.42 5.44 -0.70
CA ASP A 74 -10.63 5.92 0.67
C ASP A 74 -9.33 5.91 1.49
N VAL A 75 -8.57 4.81 1.47
CA VAL A 75 -7.30 4.68 2.19
C VAL A 75 -6.21 5.57 1.58
N LEU A 76 -6.20 5.77 0.25
CA LEU A 76 -5.24 6.69 -0.36
C LEU A 76 -5.50 8.14 0.06
N ARG A 77 -6.76 8.55 0.22
CA ARG A 77 -7.09 9.88 0.75
C ARG A 77 -6.61 10.05 2.19
N VAL A 78 -6.70 8.99 3.02
CA VAL A 78 -6.15 9.00 4.38
C VAL A 78 -4.63 9.16 4.33
N ALA A 79 -3.92 8.41 3.49
CA ALA A 79 -2.46 8.52 3.34
C ALA A 79 -2.04 9.94 2.91
N LEU A 80 -2.73 10.53 1.94
CA LEU A 80 -2.52 11.92 1.52
C LEU A 80 -2.79 12.91 2.66
N ALA A 81 -3.87 12.70 3.43
CA ALA A 81 -4.20 13.56 4.58
C ALA A 81 -3.20 13.46 5.73
N MET A 82 -2.58 12.30 5.94
CA MET A 82 -1.48 12.11 6.90
C MET A 82 -0.21 12.83 6.46
N GLY A 83 -0.03 12.98 5.15
CA GLY A 83 1.06 13.74 4.57
C GLY A 83 1.80 13.05 3.43
N ALA A 84 1.29 11.97 2.84
CA ALA A 84 1.87 11.49 1.57
C ALA A 84 1.77 12.60 0.50
N ASP A 85 2.80 12.74 -0.33
CA ASP A 85 2.87 13.81 -1.34
C ASP A 85 1.98 13.49 -2.54
N ARG A 86 1.96 12.23 -2.95
CA ARG A 86 1.23 11.73 -4.12
C ARG A 86 0.64 10.36 -3.84
N ALA A 87 -0.34 9.95 -4.63
CA ALA A 87 -0.97 8.64 -4.51
C ALA A 87 -1.23 8.02 -5.88
N ILE A 88 -1.05 6.70 -5.99
CA ILE A 88 -1.39 5.89 -7.16
C ILE A 88 -2.39 4.81 -6.73
N GLN A 89 -3.52 4.77 -7.44
CA GLN A 89 -4.47 3.66 -7.40
C GLN A 89 -4.30 2.83 -8.66
N VAL A 90 -3.98 1.56 -8.51
CA VAL A 90 -4.17 0.57 -9.58
C VAL A 90 -5.56 -0.02 -9.41
N GLU A 91 -6.46 0.39 -10.30
CA GLU A 91 -7.84 -0.09 -10.30
C GLU A 91 -7.94 -1.47 -10.94
N VAL A 92 -8.58 -2.38 -10.22
CA VAL A 92 -8.85 -3.75 -10.65
C VAL A 92 -10.31 -4.05 -10.35
N ASP A 93 -11.03 -4.65 -11.30
CA ASP A 93 -12.44 -4.99 -11.14
C ASP A 93 -12.69 -5.85 -9.89
N ASP A 94 -13.82 -5.63 -9.21
CA ASP A 94 -14.21 -6.30 -7.95
C ASP A 94 -14.02 -7.84 -7.97
N PRO A 95 -14.38 -8.59 -9.04
CA PRO A 95 -14.20 -10.04 -9.09
C PRO A 95 -12.72 -10.46 -9.15
N VAL A 96 -11.87 -9.63 -9.76
CA VAL A 96 -10.43 -9.88 -9.91
C VAL A 96 -9.69 -9.39 -8.67
N SER A 97 -10.13 -8.29 -8.05
CA SER A 97 -9.52 -7.75 -6.83
C SER A 97 -9.59 -8.74 -5.66
N GLN A 98 -10.65 -9.57 -5.60
CA GLN A 98 -10.78 -10.64 -4.60
C GLN A 98 -9.77 -11.79 -4.79
N LYS A 99 -9.21 -11.92 -6.00
CA LYS A 99 -8.22 -12.95 -6.35
C LYS A 99 -6.79 -12.39 -6.40
N LEU A 100 -6.57 -11.14 -5.99
CA LEU A 100 -5.24 -10.55 -5.95
C LEU A 100 -4.38 -11.23 -4.90
N GLU A 101 -3.47 -12.06 -5.38
CA GLU A 101 -2.39 -12.63 -4.57
C GLU A 101 -1.20 -11.66 -4.44
N PRO A 102 -0.35 -11.84 -3.40
CA PRO A 102 0.84 -11.01 -3.18
C PRO A 102 1.77 -10.91 -4.39
N LEU A 103 1.90 -11.97 -5.19
CA LEU A 103 2.77 -11.99 -6.38
C LEU A 103 2.34 -10.91 -7.39
N HIS A 104 1.04 -10.79 -7.67
CA HIS A 104 0.53 -9.77 -8.58
C HIS A 104 0.81 -8.35 -8.06
N VAL A 105 0.68 -8.14 -6.75
CA VAL A 105 0.97 -6.85 -6.12
C VAL A 105 2.46 -6.51 -6.24
N ALA A 106 3.34 -7.50 -6.03
CA ALA A 106 4.78 -7.32 -6.16
C ALA A 106 5.18 -6.94 -7.59
N GLU A 107 4.63 -7.62 -8.61
CA GLU A 107 4.88 -7.30 -10.03
C GLU A 107 4.39 -5.89 -10.41
N LEU A 108 3.24 -5.47 -9.88
CA LEU A 108 2.73 -4.11 -10.09
C LEU A 108 3.62 -3.07 -9.41
N MET A 109 4.05 -3.34 -8.18
CA MET A 109 4.96 -2.46 -7.46
C MET A 109 6.31 -2.33 -8.16
N GLU A 110 6.86 -3.42 -8.72
CA GLU A 110 8.10 -3.38 -9.49
C GLU A 110 8.02 -2.40 -10.66
N LYS A 111 6.92 -2.44 -11.43
CA LYS A 111 6.70 -1.50 -12.54
C LYS A 111 6.65 -0.05 -12.05
N ILE A 112 5.90 0.21 -10.99
CA ILE A 112 5.80 1.56 -10.40
C ILE A 112 7.16 2.05 -9.88
N VAL A 113 7.92 1.18 -9.25
CA VAL A 113 9.26 1.49 -8.74
C VAL A 113 10.19 1.91 -9.87
N ASN A 114 10.12 1.21 -11.01
CA ASN A 114 10.91 1.53 -12.20
C ASN A 114 10.47 2.86 -12.84
N ASP A 115 9.15 3.08 -12.97
CA ASP A 115 8.59 4.28 -13.60
C ASP A 115 8.83 5.55 -12.77
N GLU A 116 8.59 5.47 -11.46
CA GLU A 116 8.74 6.59 -10.51
C GLU A 116 10.16 6.73 -9.96
N LYS A 117 11.05 5.78 -10.30
CA LYS A 117 12.44 5.68 -9.82
C LYS A 117 12.53 5.68 -8.29
N VAL A 118 11.68 4.90 -7.65
CA VAL A 118 11.58 4.78 -6.19
C VAL A 118 12.88 4.20 -5.63
N ASN A 119 13.36 4.75 -4.52
CA ASN A 119 14.61 4.34 -3.87
C ASN A 119 14.37 3.47 -2.63
N THR A 120 13.17 3.53 -2.05
CA THR A 120 12.83 2.82 -0.82
C THR A 120 11.36 2.45 -0.85
N ILE A 121 11.04 1.21 -0.45
CA ILE A 121 9.67 0.71 -0.39
C ILE A 121 9.38 0.36 1.07
N LEU A 122 8.23 0.82 1.58
CA LEU A 122 7.72 0.49 2.91
C LEU A 122 6.37 -0.21 2.76
N VAL A 123 6.32 -1.48 3.14
CA VAL A 123 5.09 -2.28 3.22
C VAL A 123 5.17 -3.11 4.49
N LEU A 124 4.09 -3.13 5.29
CA LEU A 124 4.05 -3.89 6.54
C LEU A 124 2.98 -5.01 6.52
N SER A 125 2.12 -5.04 5.49
CA SER A 125 1.04 -6.04 5.39
C SER A 125 1.42 -7.39 4.77
N ILE A 126 2.51 -7.53 4.00
CA ILE A 126 3.03 -8.80 3.44
C ILE A 126 4.36 -8.54 2.71
N VAL A 127 5.35 -9.40 2.98
CA VAL A 127 6.77 -9.36 2.57
C VAL A 127 7.59 -8.24 3.22
N ILE A 128 8.16 -8.56 4.38
CA ILE A 128 9.42 -7.96 4.81
C ILE A 128 10.49 -8.44 3.82
N GLU A 129 10.80 -7.60 2.86
CA GLU A 129 12.18 -7.41 2.48
C GLU A 129 12.36 -5.91 2.29
N THR A 130 13.20 -5.32 3.12
CA THR A 130 13.90 -4.10 2.73
C THR A 130 14.69 -4.47 1.47
N PHE A 131 14.04 -4.41 0.30
CA PHE A 131 14.71 -4.54 -0.99
C PHE A 131 15.58 -3.28 -1.11
N ARG A 132 16.74 -3.34 -0.47
CA ARG A 132 17.89 -2.56 -0.86
C ARG A 132 18.22 -3.11 -2.23
N MET A 133 17.61 -2.55 -3.27
CA MET A 133 17.81 -2.94 -4.66
C MET A 133 19.32 -2.99 -4.90
N CYS A 134 19.85 -4.20 -4.87
CA CYS A 134 21.19 -4.48 -5.32
C CYS A 134 21.14 -4.22 -6.83
N PRO A 135 22.05 -3.39 -7.38
CA PRO A 135 22.02 -3.08 -8.79
C PRO A 135 22.21 -4.38 -9.55
N LYS A 136 21.14 -4.89 -10.19
CA LYS A 136 21.31 -5.92 -11.22
C LYS A 136 21.89 -5.23 -12.45
N THR A 137 23.21 -5.10 -12.46
CA THR A 137 24.00 -5.07 -13.68
C THR A 137 23.97 -6.47 -14.28
N SER A 138 23.26 -6.65 -15.38
CA SER A 138 23.51 -7.51 -16.57
C SER A 138 22.21 -7.95 -17.21
#